data_AF-A0A133U5H6-F1
#
_entry.id   AF-A0A133U5H6-F1
#
_cell.length_a   1.000
_cell.length_b   1.000
_cell.length_c   1.000
_cell.angle_alpha   90.00
_cell.angle_beta   90.00
_cell.angle_gamma   90.00
#
_symmetry.space_group_name_H-M   'P 1'
#
loop_
_entity.id
_entity.type
_entity.pdbx_description
1 polymer ?
#
loop_
_entity_poly.entity_id
_entity_poly.type
_entity_poly.pdbx_seq_one_letter_code
_entity_poly.pdbx_strand_id
1 'polypeptide(L)'
;MSEKNLEKIRESAEEIVDNFAEIARDLPTQEETYYEQNALNVLRSDGEPTSGKKLEEFRENFLKIMPDRDEEGNLKVEVAEWTK
;
A
#
# COMPACT_ATOMS: atom_id res chain seq x y z
N MET A 1 -3.83 4.07 -22.17
CA MET A 1 -2.95 2.89 -22.35
C MET A 1 -3.13 2.39 -23.77
N SER A 2 -2.06 2.11 -24.52
CA SER A 2 -2.18 1.56 -25.87
C SER A 2 -2.23 0.02 -25.84
N GLU A 3 -2.81 -0.60 -26.85
CA GLU A 3 -2.82 -2.08 -27.00
C GLU A 3 -1.40 -2.65 -26.99
N LYS A 4 -0.45 -1.98 -27.65
CA LYS A 4 0.97 -2.35 -27.62
C LYS A 4 1.57 -2.35 -26.21
N ASN A 5 1.12 -1.46 -25.33
CA ASN A 5 1.58 -1.43 -23.94
C ASN A 5 0.97 -2.56 -23.12
N LEU A 6 -0.30 -2.90 -23.37
CA LEU A 6 -0.96 -4.03 -22.72
C LEU A 6 -0.29 -5.35 -23.10
N GLU A 7 0.05 -5.52 -24.38
CA GLU A 7 0.73 -6.72 -24.86
C GLU A 7 2.11 -6.90 -24.21
N LYS A 8 2.89 -5.83 -24.14
CA LYS A 8 4.19 -5.85 -23.44
C LYS A 8 4.07 -6.19 -21.96
N ILE A 9 3.04 -5.70 -21.29
CA ILE A 9 2.79 -6.04 -19.88
C ILE A 9 2.46 -7.52 -19.75
N ARG A 10 1.65 -8.07 -20.66
CA ARG A 10 1.31 -9.49 -20.69
C ARG A 10 2.55 -10.36 -20.87
N GLU A 11 3.35 -10.09 -21.91
CA GLU A 11 4.59 -10.82 -22.19
C GLU A 11 5.55 -10.77 -21.00
N SER A 12 5.73 -9.58 -20.41
CA SER A 12 6.60 -9.40 -19.25
C SER A 12 6.09 -10.14 -18.01
N ALA A 13 4.77 -10.15 -17.78
CA ALA A 13 4.17 -10.88 -16.67
C ALA A 13 4.31 -12.40 -16.84
N GLU A 14 4.12 -12.92 -18.05
CA GLU A 14 4.29 -14.34 -18.38
C GLU A 14 5.74 -14.77 -18.17
N GLU A 15 6.71 -14.00 -18.67
CA GLU A 15 8.13 -14.28 -18.49
C GLU A 15 8.52 -14.31 -16.99
N ILE A 16 7.99 -13.39 -16.18
CA ILE A 16 8.22 -13.39 -14.73
C ILE A 16 7.67 -14.68 -14.10
N VAL A 17 6.42 -15.03 -14.39
CA VAL A 17 5.78 -16.23 -13.82
C VAL A 17 6.53 -17.50 -14.19
N ASP A 18 6.90 -17.65 -15.47
CA ASP A 18 7.59 -18.84 -15.96
C ASP A 18 8.96 -19.01 -15.31
N ASN A 19 9.76 -17.93 -15.21
CA ASN A 19 11.06 -17.96 -14.55
C ASN A 19 10.95 -18.31 -13.05
N PHE A 20 9.97 -17.71 -12.34
CA PHE A 20 9.74 -18.03 -10.93
C PHE A 20 9.27 -19.47 -10.74
N ALA A 21 8.38 -19.97 -11.61
CA ALA A 21 7.89 -21.34 -11.56
C ALA A 21 9.01 -22.35 -11.82
N GLU A 22 9.98 -22.04 -12.70
CA GLU A 22 11.15 -22.89 -12.92
C GLU A 22 12.04 -22.96 -11.67
N ILE A 23 12.41 -21.81 -11.10
CA ILE A 23 13.26 -21.74 -9.90
C ILE A 23 12.60 -22.41 -8.69
N ALA A 24 11.30 -22.20 -8.51
CA ALA A 24 10.57 -22.71 -7.35
C ALA A 24 10.44 -24.24 -7.32
N ARG A 25 10.55 -24.94 -8.46
CA ARG A 25 10.47 -26.42 -8.52
C ARG A 25 11.57 -27.09 -7.72
N ASP A 26 12.76 -26.48 -7.66
CA ASP A 26 13.93 -27.04 -7.00
C ASP A 26 14.07 -26.57 -5.54
N LEU A 27 13.18 -25.70 -5.06
CA LEU A 27 13.21 -25.21 -3.69
C LEU A 27 12.66 -26.26 -2.71
N PRO A 28 13.30 -26.43 -1.54
CA PRO A 28 12.77 -27.31 -0.51
C PRO A 28 11.45 -26.76 0.04
N THR A 29 10.49 -27.65 0.30
CA THR A 29 9.26 -27.28 1.01
C THR A 29 9.60 -26.85 2.43
N GLN A 30 9.21 -25.63 2.81
CA GLN A 30 9.30 -25.12 4.18
C GLN A 30 7.90 -24.91 4.74
N GLU A 31 7.77 -24.91 6.07
CA GLU A 31 6.53 -24.46 6.70
C GLU A 31 6.30 -22.98 6.34
N GLU A 32 5.08 -22.66 5.89
CA GLU A 32 4.73 -21.29 5.55
C GLU A 32 4.88 -20.40 6.79
N THR A 33 5.69 -19.35 6.66
CA THR A 33 5.82 -18.33 7.69
C THR A 33 5.49 -16.96 7.11
N TYR A 34 4.62 -16.24 7.79
CA TYR A 34 4.27 -14.86 7.44
C TYR A 34 5.22 -13.84 8.06
N TYR A 35 5.90 -14.23 9.15
CA TYR A 35 6.79 -13.36 9.91
C TYR A 35 7.99 -14.17 10.38
N GLU A 36 9.19 -13.63 10.17
CA GLU A 36 10.41 -14.21 10.76
C GLU A 36 10.41 -14.16 12.29
N GLN A 37 9.60 -13.28 12.87
CA GLN A 37 9.49 -13.07 14.31
C GLN A 37 8.27 -13.78 14.90
N ASN A 38 8.50 -14.51 15.98
CA ASN A 38 7.43 -15.19 16.75
C ASN A 38 6.75 -14.24 17.77
N ALA A 39 6.68 -12.94 17.48
CA ALA A 39 6.09 -11.97 18.39
C ALA A 39 4.55 -12.07 18.33
N LEU A 40 3.96 -12.51 19.44
CA LEU A 40 2.51 -12.59 19.58
C LEU A 40 2.01 -11.43 20.43
N ASN A 41 0.82 -10.93 20.09
CA ASN A 41 0.12 -9.90 20.88
C ASN A 41 0.96 -8.64 21.10
N VAL A 42 1.52 -8.08 20.02
CA VAL A 42 2.17 -6.77 20.06
C VAL A 42 1.09 -5.71 20.30
N LEU A 43 0.90 -5.34 21.55
CA LEU A 43 -0.09 -4.36 21.97
C LEU A 43 0.53 -2.98 22.08
N ARG A 44 -0.22 -1.95 21.68
CA ARG A 44 0.06 -0.57 22.02
C ARG A 44 -0.58 -0.25 23.36
N SER A 45 0.17 0.34 24.28
CA SER A 45 -0.41 0.88 25.52
C SER A 45 -1.48 1.92 25.20
N ASP A 46 -2.54 1.92 25.99
CA ASP A 46 -3.46 3.05 25.98
C ASP A 46 -2.78 4.20 26.71
N GLY A 47 -2.44 5.23 25.95
CA GLY A 47 -1.73 6.42 26.43
C GLY A 47 -2.54 7.66 26.13
N GLU A 48 -2.10 8.79 26.68
CA GLU A 48 -2.73 10.06 26.40
C GLU A 48 -2.73 10.38 24.89
N PRO A 49 -3.79 11.04 24.37
CA PRO A 49 -3.82 11.49 23.00
C PRO A 49 -2.59 12.33 22.64
N THR A 50 -2.19 12.24 21.37
CA THR A 50 -1.09 13.05 20.83
C THR A 50 -1.33 14.54 21.12
N SER A 51 -0.30 15.22 21.62
CA SER A 51 -0.35 16.65 21.94
C SER A 51 -0.72 17.53 20.74
N GLY A 52 -1.40 18.66 21.00
CA GLY A 52 -1.80 19.64 19.97
C GLY A 52 -0.68 20.06 19.01
N LYS A 53 0.51 20.38 19.52
CA LYS A 53 1.66 20.76 18.67
C LYS A 53 2.04 19.68 17.64
N LYS A 54 2.06 18.41 18.06
CA LYS A 54 2.33 17.28 17.15
C LYS A 54 1.21 17.08 16.12
N LEU A 55 -0.03 17.38 16.49
CA LEU A 55 -1.17 17.34 15.57
C LEU A 55 -1.09 18.47 14.53
N GLU A 56 -0.66 19.66 14.93
CA GLU A 56 -0.40 20.78 14.02
C GLU A 56 0.73 20.46 13.04
N GLU A 57 1.87 19.98 13.55
CA GLU A 57 3.00 19.53 12.72
C GLU A 57 2.58 18.42 11.75
N PHE A 58 1.75 17.47 12.20
CA PHE A 58 1.17 16.44 11.33
C PHE A 58 0.31 17.06 10.24
N ARG A 59 -0.60 18.00 10.58
CA ARG A 59 -1.51 18.64 9.63
C ARG A 59 -0.73 19.41 8.58
N GLU A 60 0.28 20.19 8.96
CA GLU A 60 1.13 20.93 8.03
C GLU A 60 1.84 20.00 7.03
N ASN A 61 2.43 18.91 7.54
CA ASN A 61 3.11 17.93 6.70
C ASN A 61 2.14 17.20 5.76
N PHE A 62 0.97 16.82 6.25
CA PHE A 62 -0.07 16.17 5.46
C PHE A 62 -0.53 17.08 4.31
N LEU A 63 -0.85 18.33 4.60
CA LEU A 63 -1.30 19.30 3.60
C LEU A 63 -0.24 19.65 2.56
N LYS A 64 1.05 19.47 2.89
CA LYS A 64 2.17 19.73 1.97
C LYS A 64 2.28 18.70 0.85
N ILE A 65 1.90 17.45 1.12
CA ILE A 65 2.00 16.34 0.15
C ILE A 65 0.64 15.96 -0.47
N MET A 66 -0.44 16.54 0.04
CA MET A 66 -1.80 16.21 -0.39
C MET A 66 -2.03 16.61 -1.85
N PRO A 67 -2.63 15.74 -2.69
CA PRO A 67 -2.83 16.02 -4.11
C PRO A 67 -3.70 17.25 -4.42
N ASP A 68 -4.84 17.39 -3.74
CA ASP A 68 -5.76 18.53 -3.87
C ASP A 68 -6.49 18.78 -2.55
N ARG A 69 -6.91 20.04 -2.33
CA ARG A 69 -7.59 20.47 -1.10
C ARG A 69 -8.69 21.48 -1.36
N ASP A 70 -9.73 21.44 -0.52
CA ASP A 70 -10.71 22.51 -0.48
C ASP A 70 -10.20 23.73 0.32
N GLU A 71 -11.02 24.77 0.42
CA GLU A 71 -10.71 26.02 1.13
C GLU A 71 -10.53 25.83 2.64
N GLU A 72 -11.07 24.74 3.20
CA GLU A 72 -10.98 24.40 4.63
C GLU A 72 -9.77 23.49 4.94
N GLY A 73 -9.10 22.99 3.89
CA GLY A 73 -7.95 22.10 3.99
C GLY A 73 -8.33 20.62 4.11
N ASN A 74 -9.51 20.22 3.67
CA ASN A 74 -9.88 18.82 3.55
C ASN A 74 -9.39 18.22 2.23
N LEU A 75 -9.18 16.90 2.21
CA LEU A 75 -8.82 16.18 0.99
C LEU A 75 -9.97 16.22 -0.02
N LYS A 76 -9.69 16.74 -1.22
CA LYS A 76 -10.66 16.80 -2.30
C LYS A 76 -10.53 15.59 -3.21
N VAL A 77 -11.64 14.87 -3.40
CA VAL A 77 -11.73 13.67 -4.24
C VAL A 77 -13.01 13.72 -5.09
N GLU A 78 -13.03 12.97 -6.19
CA GLU A 78 -14.27 12.75 -6.95
C GLU A 78 -15.27 11.96 -6.11
N VAL A 79 -16.52 12.41 -6.12
CA VAL A 79 -17.60 11.71 -5.44
C VAL A 79 -17.92 10.44 -6.23
N ALA A 80 -17.75 9.28 -5.60
CA ALA A 80 -18.23 8.04 -6.17
C ALA A 80 -19.76 8.01 -6.09
N GLU A 81 -20.43 8.08 -7.23
CA GLU A 81 -21.86 7.81 -7.33
C GLU A 81 -22.09 6.31 -7.59
N TRP A 82 -23.06 5.71 -6.88
CA TRP A 82 -23.57 4.40 -7.27
C TRP A 82 -24.30 4.54 -8.60
N THR A 83 -23.79 3.94 -9.66
CA THR A 83 -24.51 3.81 -10.93
C THR A 83 -25.84 3.08 -10.70
N LYS A 84 -26.94 3.67 -11.17
CA LYS A 84 -28.28 3.04 -11.18
C LYS A 84 -28.33 1.81 -12.07
#